data_AF-A0A956B7B3-F1
#
_entry.id   AF-A0A956B7B3-F1
#
_cell.length_a   1.000
_cell.length_b   1.000
_cell.length_c   1.000
_cell.angle_alpha   90.00
_cell.angle_beta   90.00
_cell.angle_gamma   90.00
#
_symmetry.space_group_name_H-M   'P 1'
#
loop_
_entity.id
_entity.type
_entity.pdbx_description
1 polymer ?
#
loop_
_entity_poly.entity_id
_entity_poly.type
_entity_poly.pdbx_seq_one_letter_code
_entity_poly.pdbx_strand_id
1 'polypeptide(L)'
;MVLRADPVLVAVLGALALSACASAGRTAAWERPPAPPSGTTTSSTSSTAVTRLEAQAQAHWARRDEPAEVREAIRAWEALLAEDAASVEARVMSSRAHYYLADALLAPEGAPPEEELEAYRRGVEHGEQALLRMAPDFEARMRAGEHFEDAVEAIGVEAVPAAYWYGLNLSRFANKLGMDARMYYRDRLLALMRRLAVVQSSLRERGVLASRITLSGERRPERVVARLARRQEVSSGAARAAAAPRVTDESSRPEGLARRAVEGD
;
A
#
# COMPACT_ATOMS: atom_id res chain seq x y z
N MET A 1 -2.92 -73.97 -18.65
CA MET A 1 -1.97 -72.96 -18.16
C MET A 1 -2.67 -71.61 -18.28
N VAL A 2 -3.33 -71.16 -17.20
CA VAL A 2 -4.23 -69.99 -17.19
C VAL A 2 -3.50 -68.86 -16.48
N LEU A 3 -3.17 -67.79 -17.22
CA LEU A 3 -2.61 -66.56 -16.67
C LEU A 3 -3.73 -65.79 -15.94
N ARG A 4 -3.63 -65.69 -14.61
CA ARG A 4 -4.41 -64.75 -13.80
C ARG A 4 -3.74 -63.38 -13.91
N ALA A 5 -4.47 -62.38 -14.40
CA ALA A 5 -4.07 -60.98 -14.34
C ALA A 5 -4.54 -60.39 -13.00
N ASP A 6 -3.62 -59.75 -12.28
CA ASP A 6 -3.90 -59.12 -10.98
C ASP A 6 -4.68 -57.80 -11.16
N PRO A 7 -5.83 -57.61 -10.48
CA PRO A 7 -6.67 -56.42 -10.62
C PRO A 7 -6.16 -55.18 -9.83
N VAL A 8 -4.96 -55.22 -9.27
CA VAL A 8 -4.46 -54.16 -8.36
C VAL A 8 -3.71 -53.03 -9.10
N LEU A 9 -3.44 -53.19 -10.40
CA LEU A 9 -2.61 -52.26 -11.19
C LEU A 9 -3.41 -51.25 -12.05
N VAL A 10 -4.65 -50.90 -11.67
CA VAL A 10 -5.52 -50.01 -12.47
C VAL A 10 -5.94 -48.72 -11.72
N ALA A 11 -5.53 -48.51 -10.47
CA ALA A 11 -6.08 -47.44 -9.63
C ALA A 11 -5.10 -46.30 -9.22
N VAL A 12 -4.04 -46.01 -9.98
CA VAL A 12 -3.10 -44.89 -9.65
C VAL A 12 -2.91 -43.87 -10.80
N LEU A 13 -3.62 -44.04 -11.93
CA LEU A 13 -3.45 -43.20 -13.13
C LEU A 13 -4.51 -42.08 -13.29
N GLY A 14 -5.02 -41.54 -12.18
CA GLY A 14 -6.18 -40.63 -12.19
C GLY A 14 -6.06 -39.39 -11.28
N ALA A 15 -4.88 -38.81 -11.10
CA ALA A 15 -4.71 -37.64 -10.21
C ALA A 15 -3.68 -36.59 -10.69
N LEU A 16 -3.56 -36.34 -12.00
CA LEU A 16 -2.59 -35.36 -12.55
C LEU A 16 -3.21 -34.26 -13.45
N ALA A 17 -4.53 -34.07 -13.46
CA ALA A 17 -5.20 -33.28 -14.51
C ALA A 17 -5.87 -31.95 -14.06
N LEU A 18 -5.41 -31.27 -13.01
CA LEU A 18 -6.00 -29.97 -12.62
C LEU A 18 -5.02 -28.82 -12.27
N SER A 19 -3.71 -28.96 -12.48
CA SER A 19 -2.74 -27.91 -12.09
C SER A 19 -2.29 -26.98 -13.23
N ALA A 20 -3.13 -26.75 -14.25
CA ALA A 20 -2.79 -25.94 -15.42
C ALA A 20 -3.55 -24.61 -15.52
N CYS A 21 -4.01 -24.04 -14.40
CA CYS A 21 -4.17 -22.59 -14.32
C CYS A 21 -2.78 -21.97 -14.13
N ALA A 22 -1.93 -22.09 -15.17
CA ALA A 22 -0.59 -21.53 -15.20
C ALA A 22 -0.71 -20.00 -15.35
N SER A 23 -0.98 -19.34 -14.24
CA SER A 23 -0.64 -17.94 -14.00
C SER A 23 0.75 -17.65 -14.57
N ALA A 24 0.94 -16.57 -15.35
CA ALA A 24 2.16 -16.28 -16.12
C ALA A 24 3.45 -16.26 -15.26
N GLY A 25 3.96 -17.45 -14.95
CA GLY A 25 5.13 -17.71 -14.11
C GLY A 25 4.98 -17.56 -12.59
N ARG A 26 3.82 -17.17 -12.03
CA ARG A 26 3.68 -16.97 -10.55
C ARG A 26 2.27 -17.20 -10.02
N THR A 27 2.15 -17.82 -8.85
CA THR A 27 0.90 -17.87 -8.09
C THR A 27 0.75 -16.62 -7.22
N ALA A 28 -0.41 -15.95 -7.28
CA ALA A 28 -0.65 -14.75 -6.49
C ALA A 28 -0.76 -15.06 -4.98
N ALA A 29 -0.51 -14.07 -4.13
CA ALA A 29 -0.58 -14.26 -2.67
C ALA A 29 -1.96 -14.74 -2.16
N TRP A 30 -3.06 -14.28 -2.77
CA TRP A 30 -4.43 -14.67 -2.41
C TRP A 30 -4.85 -16.06 -2.94
N GLU A 31 -4.10 -16.62 -3.89
CA GLU A 31 -4.33 -17.99 -4.39
C GLU A 31 -3.65 -19.05 -3.50
N ARG A 32 -2.63 -18.65 -2.73
CA ARG A 32 -1.93 -19.54 -1.79
C ARG A 32 -2.68 -19.63 -0.47
N PRO A 33 -2.91 -20.81 0.13
CA PRO A 33 -3.57 -20.93 1.43
C PRO A 33 -2.96 -19.96 2.46
N PRO A 34 -3.77 -19.34 3.34
CA PRO A 34 -3.25 -18.45 4.37
C PRO A 34 -2.23 -19.20 5.22
N ALA A 35 -1.10 -18.55 5.51
CA ALA A 35 -0.10 -19.13 6.38
C ALA A 35 -0.73 -19.39 7.76
N PRO A 36 -0.42 -20.53 8.41
CA PRO A 36 -0.90 -20.79 9.77
C PRO A 36 -0.46 -19.64 10.69
N PRO A 37 -1.25 -19.28 11.71
CA PRO A 37 -0.87 -18.24 12.65
C PRO A 37 0.45 -18.66 13.32
N SER A 38 1.53 -17.93 13.04
CA SER A 38 2.80 -18.12 13.75
C SER A 38 2.56 -17.87 15.23
N GLY A 39 2.79 -18.89 16.05
CA GLY A 39 2.50 -18.88 17.48
C GLY A 39 3.06 -17.64 18.17
N THR A 40 2.20 -16.97 18.95
CA THR A 40 2.52 -15.81 19.76
C THR A 40 3.65 -16.15 20.74
N THR A 41 4.89 -15.81 20.39
CA THR A 41 6.02 -15.92 21.32
C THR A 41 6.33 -14.53 21.88
N THR A 42 6.26 -14.48 23.21
CA THR A 42 6.36 -13.35 24.14
C THR A 42 7.40 -12.29 23.77
N SER A 43 6.92 -11.05 23.69
CA SER A 43 7.50 -9.92 22.95
C SER A 43 8.16 -8.83 23.83
N SER A 44 9.30 -9.12 24.45
CA SER A 44 10.12 -8.04 25.06
C SER A 44 11.46 -7.81 24.35
N THR A 45 12.10 -8.86 23.81
CA THR A 45 13.34 -8.72 23.02
C THR A 45 13.09 -8.36 21.55
N SER A 46 11.97 -8.82 20.96
CA SER A 46 11.63 -8.56 19.55
C SER A 46 11.46 -7.08 19.23
N SER A 47 11.00 -6.25 20.16
CA SER A 47 10.77 -4.81 19.92
C SER A 47 12.08 -4.04 19.65
N THR A 48 13.14 -4.32 20.41
CA THR A 48 14.46 -3.70 20.18
C THR A 48 15.10 -4.18 18.89
N ALA A 49 14.98 -5.48 18.58
CA ALA A 49 15.49 -6.04 17.32
C ALA A 49 14.79 -5.43 16.09
N VAL A 50 13.45 -5.38 16.10
CA VAL A 50 12.64 -4.77 15.04
C VAL A 50 13.02 -3.30 14.84
N THR A 51 13.11 -2.51 15.92
CA THR A 51 13.49 -1.09 15.83
C THR A 51 14.89 -0.90 15.22
N ARG A 52 15.85 -1.74 15.62
CA ARG A 52 17.23 -1.69 15.09
C ARG A 52 17.26 -2.06 13.60
N LEU A 53 16.57 -3.12 13.20
CA LEU A 53 16.51 -3.56 11.81
C LEU A 53 15.81 -2.52 10.93
N GLU A 54 14.75 -1.88 11.43
CA GLU A 54 14.08 -0.79 10.72
C GLU A 54 15.04 0.39 10.50
N ALA A 55 15.75 0.82 11.54
CA ALA A 55 16.72 1.91 11.45
C ALA A 55 17.88 1.55 10.49
N GLN A 56 18.37 0.31 10.52
CA GLN A 56 19.40 -0.18 9.61
C GLN A 56 18.92 -0.15 8.16
N ALA A 57 17.73 -0.69 7.89
CA ALA A 57 17.14 -0.68 6.55
C ALA A 57 16.97 0.75 6.02
N GLN A 58 16.50 1.68 6.85
CA GLN A 58 16.36 3.10 6.51
C GLN A 58 17.71 3.78 6.24
N ALA A 59 18.76 3.46 7.02
CA ALA A 59 20.09 4.01 6.83
C ALA A 59 20.71 3.57 5.49
N HIS A 60 20.57 2.29 5.14
CA HIS A 60 20.98 1.79 3.83
C HIS A 60 20.15 2.41 2.70
N TRP A 61 18.83 2.50 2.86
CA TRP A 61 17.93 3.10 1.86
C TRP A 61 18.18 4.60 1.62
N ALA A 62 18.69 5.33 2.62
CA ALA A 62 19.09 6.72 2.45
C ALA A 62 20.24 6.87 1.43
N ARG A 63 21.03 5.82 1.23
CA ARG A 63 22.16 5.74 0.28
C ARG A 63 21.83 4.87 -0.95
N ARG A 64 20.55 4.80 -1.31
CA ARG A 64 20.04 3.93 -2.38
C ARG A 64 20.62 4.18 -3.78
N ASP A 65 21.30 5.29 -4.00
CA ASP A 65 21.97 5.55 -5.29
C ASP A 65 23.11 4.53 -5.54
N GLU A 66 23.57 3.82 -4.50
CA GLU A 66 24.54 2.73 -4.59
C GLU A 66 23.85 1.35 -4.61
N PRO A 67 24.11 0.48 -5.62
CA PRO A 67 23.46 -0.83 -5.71
C PRO A 67 23.70 -1.76 -4.51
N ALA A 68 24.87 -1.67 -3.88
CA ALA A 68 25.17 -2.45 -2.69
C ALA A 68 24.29 -2.04 -1.50
N GLU A 69 24.04 -0.75 -1.34
CA GLU A 69 23.23 -0.21 -0.24
C GLU A 69 21.76 -0.58 -0.40
N VAL A 70 21.21 -0.61 -1.62
CA VAL A 70 19.84 -1.11 -1.85
C VAL A 70 19.70 -2.57 -1.46
N ARG A 71 20.69 -3.42 -1.80
CA ARG A 71 20.69 -4.84 -1.41
C ARG A 71 20.78 -5.02 0.11
N GLU A 72 21.58 -4.21 0.81
CA GLU A 72 21.60 -4.20 2.28
C GLU A 72 20.27 -3.74 2.90
N ALA A 73 19.62 -2.74 2.32
CA ALA A 73 18.30 -2.30 2.77
C ALA A 73 17.25 -3.43 2.64
N ILE A 74 17.22 -4.12 1.49
CA ILE A 74 16.37 -5.28 1.25
C ILE A 74 16.61 -6.37 2.30
N ARG A 75 17.88 -6.75 2.51
CA ARG A 75 18.23 -7.76 3.53
C ARG A 75 17.77 -7.37 4.94
N ALA A 76 17.92 -6.10 5.31
CA ALA A 76 17.48 -5.62 6.62
C ALA A 76 15.94 -5.66 6.78
N TRP A 77 15.18 -5.33 5.73
CA TRP A 77 13.72 -5.50 5.76
C TRP A 77 13.29 -6.97 5.74
N GLU A 78 13.98 -7.85 5.02
CA GLU A 78 13.70 -9.30 5.06
C GLU A 78 13.98 -9.88 6.44
N ALA A 79 15.08 -9.48 7.09
CA ALA A 79 15.37 -9.85 8.47
C ALA A 79 14.31 -9.30 9.43
N LEU A 80 13.83 -8.05 9.22
CA LEU A 80 12.73 -7.50 9.99
C LEU A 80 11.46 -8.35 9.82
N LEU A 81 11.14 -8.79 8.60
CA LEU A 81 9.97 -9.63 8.33
C LEU A 81 10.09 -11.05 8.92
N ALA A 82 11.31 -11.52 9.19
CA ALA A 82 11.52 -12.75 9.95
C ALA A 82 11.19 -12.58 11.45
N GLU A 83 11.44 -11.39 12.01
CA GLU A 83 11.12 -11.04 13.40
C GLU A 83 9.66 -10.61 13.59
N ASP A 84 9.14 -9.82 12.65
CA ASP A 84 7.77 -9.32 12.59
C ASP A 84 7.19 -9.56 11.20
N ALA A 85 6.70 -10.79 11.03
CA ALA A 85 5.99 -11.18 9.82
C ALA A 85 4.68 -10.39 9.64
N ALA A 86 4.20 -9.58 10.59
CA ALA A 86 3.02 -8.73 10.40
C ALA A 86 3.37 -7.33 9.88
N SER A 87 4.65 -6.94 9.84
CA SER A 87 5.07 -5.60 9.41
C SER A 87 4.63 -5.30 7.97
N VAL A 88 3.65 -4.41 7.85
CA VAL A 88 3.16 -3.90 6.56
C VAL A 88 4.17 -2.93 5.95
N GLU A 89 4.76 -2.05 6.77
CA GLU A 89 5.72 -1.04 6.32
C GLU A 89 6.96 -1.69 5.69
N ALA A 90 7.52 -2.71 6.33
CA ALA A 90 8.67 -3.43 5.78
C ALA A 90 8.34 -4.11 4.44
N ARG A 91 7.12 -4.62 4.24
CA ARG A 91 6.71 -5.19 2.95
C ARG A 91 6.55 -4.13 1.87
N VAL A 92 5.89 -3.01 2.17
CA VAL A 92 5.75 -1.91 1.21
C VAL A 92 7.14 -1.40 0.79
N MET A 93 8.04 -1.22 1.75
CA MET A 93 9.41 -0.79 1.47
C MET A 93 10.21 -1.84 0.70
N SER A 94 10.07 -3.13 1.00
CA SER A 94 10.69 -4.21 0.22
C SER A 94 10.20 -4.22 -1.22
N SER A 95 8.89 -4.06 -1.45
CA SER A 95 8.30 -3.96 -2.79
C SER A 95 8.88 -2.80 -3.59
N ARG A 96 9.01 -1.63 -2.95
CA ARG A 96 9.64 -0.43 -3.52
C ARG A 96 11.12 -0.63 -3.81
N ALA A 97 11.86 -1.22 -2.88
CA ALA A 97 13.30 -1.40 -2.99
C ALA A 97 13.66 -2.36 -4.12
N HIS A 98 12.88 -3.43 -4.29
CA HIS A 98 13.00 -4.33 -5.43
C HIS A 98 12.70 -3.66 -6.78
N TYR A 99 11.66 -2.83 -6.85
CA TYR A 99 11.40 -2.03 -8.05
C TYR A 99 12.58 -1.12 -8.38
N TYR A 100 13.08 -0.39 -7.37
CA TYR A 100 14.19 0.53 -7.55
C TYR A 100 15.49 -0.19 -7.96
N LEU A 101 15.80 -1.32 -7.33
CA LEU A 101 16.94 -2.16 -7.70
C LEU A 101 16.85 -2.56 -9.17
N ALA A 102 15.69 -3.03 -9.63
CA ALA A 102 15.51 -3.45 -11.01
C ALA A 102 15.56 -2.28 -12.01
N ASP A 103 14.76 -1.24 -11.79
CA ASP A 103 14.49 -0.17 -12.76
C ASP A 103 15.60 0.90 -12.78
N ALA A 104 16.16 1.25 -11.62
CA ALA A 104 17.11 2.36 -11.50
C ALA A 104 18.58 1.92 -11.47
N LEU A 105 18.87 0.65 -11.16
CA LEU A 105 20.25 0.16 -10.98
C LEU A 105 20.58 -0.96 -11.98
N LEU A 106 19.84 -2.07 -11.95
CA LEU A 106 20.15 -3.24 -12.79
C LEU A 106 19.92 -2.97 -14.29
N ALA A 107 18.75 -2.41 -14.66
CA ALA A 107 18.43 -2.18 -16.07
C ALA A 107 19.39 -1.20 -16.76
N PRO A 108 19.76 -0.04 -16.16
CA PRO A 108 20.72 0.87 -16.76
C PRO A 108 22.14 0.30 -16.86
N GLU A 109 22.54 -0.56 -15.93
CA GLU A 109 23.84 -1.23 -15.93
C GLU A 109 23.92 -2.42 -16.88
N GLY A 110 22.80 -2.81 -17.51
CA GLY A 110 22.75 -3.94 -18.43
C GLY A 110 22.94 -5.29 -17.73
N ALA A 111 22.45 -5.41 -16.49
CA ALA A 111 22.47 -6.66 -15.74
C ALA A 111 21.74 -7.79 -16.50
N PRO A 112 22.00 -9.07 -16.16
CA PRO A 112 21.29 -10.19 -16.75
C PRO A 112 19.76 -10.03 -16.62
N PRO A 113 18.98 -10.27 -17.69
CA PRO A 113 17.52 -10.13 -17.66
C PRO A 113 16.83 -10.91 -16.54
N GLU A 114 17.40 -12.04 -16.14
CA GLU A 114 16.90 -12.90 -15.07
C GLU A 114 17.02 -12.22 -13.70
N GLU A 115 18.07 -11.45 -13.45
CA GLU A 115 18.25 -10.72 -12.19
C GLU A 115 17.24 -9.57 -12.08
N GLU A 116 17.01 -8.84 -13.17
CA GLU A 116 15.96 -7.82 -13.23
C GLU A 116 14.57 -8.43 -13.03
N LEU A 117 14.27 -9.54 -13.73
CA LEU A 117 12.99 -10.22 -13.66
C LEU A 117 12.72 -10.74 -12.25
N GLU A 118 13.72 -11.33 -11.61
CA GLU A 118 13.63 -11.81 -10.23
C GLU A 118 13.37 -10.65 -9.25
N ALA A 119 14.08 -9.54 -9.40
CA ALA A 119 13.83 -8.35 -8.58
C ALA A 119 12.38 -7.87 -8.72
N TYR A 120 11.85 -7.74 -9.94
CA TYR A 120 10.43 -7.38 -10.11
C TYR A 120 9.48 -8.42 -9.50
N ARG A 121 9.77 -9.72 -9.66
CA ARG A 121 8.97 -10.81 -9.08
C ARG A 121 8.88 -10.70 -7.56
N ARG A 122 10.01 -10.51 -6.88
CA ARG A 122 10.08 -10.28 -5.43
C ARG A 122 9.31 -9.02 -5.04
N GLY A 123 9.45 -7.95 -5.82
CA GLY A 123 8.70 -6.72 -5.64
C GLY A 123 7.19 -6.92 -5.69
N VAL A 124 6.70 -7.74 -6.63
CA VAL A 124 5.28 -8.15 -6.71
C VAL A 124 4.87 -8.91 -5.45
N GLU A 125 5.63 -9.92 -5.02
CA GLU A 125 5.30 -10.74 -3.86
C GLU A 125 5.13 -9.90 -2.58
N HIS A 126 6.07 -9.01 -2.30
CA HIS A 126 5.99 -8.12 -1.14
C HIS A 126 4.82 -7.14 -1.26
N GLY A 127 4.58 -6.59 -2.45
CA GLY A 127 3.47 -5.67 -2.71
C GLY A 127 2.10 -6.33 -2.51
N GLU A 128 1.91 -7.56 -3.00
CA GLU A 128 0.68 -8.32 -2.82
C GLU A 128 0.43 -8.65 -1.35
N GLN A 129 1.46 -9.11 -0.63
CA GLN A 129 1.33 -9.42 0.80
C GLN A 129 1.03 -8.17 1.64
N ALA A 130 1.62 -7.02 1.30
CA ALA A 130 1.27 -5.75 1.94
C ALA A 130 -0.19 -5.39 1.64
N LEU A 131 -0.60 -5.50 0.38
CA LEU A 131 -1.94 -5.15 -0.07
C LEU A 131 -3.02 -5.94 0.66
N LEU A 132 -2.86 -7.28 0.76
CA LEU A 132 -3.83 -8.12 1.46
C LEU A 132 -3.98 -7.73 2.93
N ARG A 133 -2.88 -7.40 3.62
CA ARG A 133 -2.91 -6.96 5.02
C ARG A 133 -3.53 -5.57 5.21
N MET A 134 -3.35 -4.68 4.25
CA MET A 134 -3.87 -3.31 4.31
C MET A 134 -5.32 -3.21 3.87
N ALA A 135 -5.79 -4.13 3.02
CA ALA A 135 -7.13 -4.17 2.46
C ALA A 135 -7.80 -5.53 2.73
N PRO A 136 -8.23 -5.79 3.99
CA PRO A 136 -8.80 -7.09 4.36
C PRO A 136 -10.09 -7.43 3.59
N ASP A 137 -10.90 -6.44 3.22
CA ASP A 137 -12.09 -6.65 2.38
C ASP A 137 -11.71 -7.10 0.97
N PHE A 138 -10.64 -6.53 0.39
CA PHE A 138 -10.08 -6.98 -0.89
C PHE A 138 -9.57 -8.42 -0.77
N GLU A 139 -8.84 -8.75 0.30
CA GLU A 139 -8.40 -10.12 0.55
C GLU A 139 -9.59 -11.08 0.62
N ALA A 140 -10.61 -10.77 1.43
CA ALA A 140 -11.78 -11.63 1.59
C ALA A 140 -12.48 -11.92 0.26
N ARG A 141 -12.63 -10.89 -0.59
CA ARG A 141 -13.22 -11.03 -1.94
C ARG A 141 -12.38 -11.91 -2.86
N MET A 142 -11.06 -11.67 -2.94
CA MET A 142 -10.16 -12.50 -3.73
C MET A 142 -10.16 -13.95 -3.26
N ARG A 143 -10.21 -14.18 -1.94
CA ARG A 143 -10.29 -15.51 -1.33
C ARG A 143 -11.61 -16.22 -1.61
N ALA A 144 -12.70 -15.47 -1.77
CA ALA A 144 -13.99 -15.99 -2.18
C ALA A 144 -14.07 -16.32 -3.69
N GLY A 145 -12.99 -16.06 -4.44
CA GLY A 145 -12.94 -16.30 -5.88
C GLY A 145 -13.55 -15.18 -6.73
N GLU A 146 -13.78 -14.01 -6.15
CA GLU A 146 -14.19 -12.82 -6.91
C GLU A 146 -13.11 -12.42 -7.93
N HIS A 147 -13.54 -11.90 -9.08
CA HIS A 147 -12.62 -11.36 -10.07
C HIS A 147 -11.87 -10.16 -9.50
N PHE A 148 -10.59 -10.03 -9.87
CA PHE A 148 -9.75 -8.95 -9.35
C PHE A 148 -10.32 -7.57 -9.68
N GLU A 149 -10.89 -7.45 -10.87
CA GLU A 149 -11.49 -6.24 -11.42
C GLU A 149 -12.62 -5.69 -10.55
N ASP A 150 -13.36 -6.57 -9.86
CA ASP A 150 -14.45 -6.19 -8.96
C ASP A 150 -13.93 -6.04 -7.51
N ALA A 151 -13.06 -6.95 -7.07
CA ALA A 151 -12.50 -6.93 -5.73
C ALA A 151 -11.68 -5.67 -5.45
N VAL A 152 -10.98 -5.14 -6.46
CA VAL A 152 -10.09 -3.96 -6.35
C VAL A 152 -10.82 -2.72 -5.82
N GLU A 153 -12.15 -2.64 -5.96
CA GLU A 153 -12.94 -1.53 -5.42
C GLU A 153 -12.91 -1.43 -3.89
N ALA A 154 -12.59 -2.54 -3.22
CA ALA A 154 -12.39 -2.57 -1.76
C ALA A 154 -11.04 -1.96 -1.31
N ILE A 155 -10.11 -1.65 -2.22
CA ILE A 155 -8.83 -1.02 -1.87
C ILE A 155 -9.09 0.42 -1.44
N GLY A 156 -8.94 0.69 -0.14
CA GLY A 156 -9.05 2.04 0.41
C GLY A 156 -7.75 2.84 0.32
N VAL A 157 -7.76 4.00 0.99
CA VAL A 157 -6.70 4.99 0.91
C VAL A 157 -5.42 4.54 1.62
N GLU A 158 -5.59 3.82 2.71
CA GLU A 158 -4.54 3.21 3.50
C GLU A 158 -3.68 2.25 2.67
N ALA A 159 -4.29 1.48 1.77
CA ALA A 159 -3.61 0.48 0.95
C ALA A 159 -2.94 1.03 -0.33
N VAL A 160 -3.08 2.33 -0.63
CA VAL A 160 -2.52 2.97 -1.84
C VAL A 160 -1.02 2.71 -2.02
N PRO A 161 -0.16 2.83 -0.99
CA PRO A 161 1.28 2.56 -1.17
C PRO A 161 1.56 1.12 -1.62
N ALA A 162 0.89 0.13 -1.02
CA ALA A 162 1.06 -1.27 -1.40
C ALA A 162 0.54 -1.54 -2.82
N ALA A 163 -0.66 -1.06 -3.13
CA ALA A 163 -1.27 -1.19 -4.45
C ALA A 163 -0.41 -0.55 -5.56
N TYR A 164 0.15 0.64 -5.31
CA TYR A 164 1.00 1.34 -6.27
C TYR A 164 2.28 0.55 -6.60
N TRP A 165 3.05 0.15 -5.58
CA TRP A 165 4.30 -0.59 -5.79
C TRP A 165 4.06 -2.00 -6.33
N TYR A 166 2.98 -2.66 -5.93
CA TYR A 166 2.53 -3.90 -6.54
C TYR A 166 2.26 -3.72 -8.05
N GLY A 167 1.47 -2.72 -8.44
CA GLY A 167 1.13 -2.46 -9.84
C GLY A 167 2.34 -2.13 -10.70
N LEU A 168 3.28 -1.32 -10.20
CA LEU A 168 4.52 -0.99 -10.91
C LEU A 168 5.40 -2.22 -11.13
N ASN A 169 5.66 -2.99 -10.08
CA ASN A 169 6.45 -4.22 -10.20
C ASN A 169 5.78 -5.21 -11.14
N LEU A 170 4.46 -5.40 -11.05
CA LEU A 170 3.74 -6.34 -11.90
C LEU A 170 3.78 -5.93 -13.37
N SER A 171 3.61 -4.64 -13.66
CA SER A 171 3.71 -4.12 -15.02
C SER A 171 5.10 -4.38 -15.62
N ARG A 172 6.18 -4.06 -14.89
CA ARG A 172 7.55 -4.32 -15.34
C ARG A 172 7.87 -5.81 -15.49
N PHE A 173 7.45 -6.63 -14.53
CA PHE A 173 7.55 -8.09 -14.59
C PHE A 173 6.86 -8.65 -15.85
N ALA A 174 5.62 -8.26 -16.10
CA ALA A 174 4.87 -8.69 -17.27
C ALA A 174 5.54 -8.24 -18.58
N ASN A 175 6.06 -7.01 -18.64
CA ASN A 175 6.79 -6.51 -19.80
C ASN A 175 8.05 -7.34 -20.10
N LYS A 176 8.80 -7.74 -19.07
CA LYS A 176 10.01 -8.56 -19.21
C LYS A 176 9.71 -10.00 -19.64
N LEU A 177 8.58 -10.57 -19.22
CA LEU A 177 8.14 -11.90 -19.66
C LEU A 177 7.64 -11.94 -21.12
N GLY A 178 7.18 -10.81 -21.66
CA GLY A 178 6.76 -10.69 -23.06
C GLY A 178 5.26 -10.48 -23.26
N MET A 179 4.80 -10.68 -24.50
CA MET A 179 3.44 -10.29 -24.93
C MET A 179 2.33 -11.04 -24.18
N ASP A 180 2.47 -12.35 -24.00
CA ASP A 180 1.43 -13.18 -23.38
C ASP A 180 1.20 -12.79 -21.92
N ALA A 181 2.28 -12.57 -21.16
CA ALA A 181 2.19 -12.09 -19.78
C ALA A 181 1.56 -10.68 -19.70
N ARG A 182 1.92 -9.77 -20.62
CA ARG A 182 1.28 -8.44 -20.69
C ARG A 182 -0.22 -8.54 -20.92
N MET A 183 -0.67 -9.41 -21.81
CA MET A 183 -2.09 -9.62 -22.07
C MET A 183 -2.79 -10.28 -20.88
N TYR A 184 -2.14 -11.26 -20.25
CA TYR A 184 -2.66 -11.93 -19.05
C TYR A 184 -2.91 -10.96 -17.89
N TYR A 185 -1.98 -10.02 -17.62
CA TYR A 185 -2.09 -9.07 -16.52
C TYR A 185 -2.77 -7.75 -16.89
N ARG A 186 -3.19 -7.56 -18.15
CA ARG A 186 -3.67 -6.28 -18.67
C ARG A 186 -4.86 -5.74 -17.87
N ASP A 187 -5.92 -6.53 -17.76
CA ASP A 187 -7.19 -6.05 -17.18
C ASP A 187 -7.04 -5.81 -15.67
N ARG A 188 -6.29 -6.68 -15.00
CA ARG A 188 -5.84 -6.51 -13.61
C ARG A 188 -5.12 -5.16 -13.38
N LEU A 189 -4.14 -4.84 -14.21
CA LEU A 189 -3.37 -3.59 -14.10
C LEU A 189 -4.25 -2.36 -14.42
N LEU A 190 -5.13 -2.45 -15.43
CA LEU A 190 -6.06 -1.37 -15.76
C LEU A 190 -7.04 -1.10 -14.62
N ALA A 191 -7.63 -2.15 -14.02
CA ALA A 191 -8.54 -2.01 -12.89
C ALA A 191 -7.85 -1.38 -11.68
N LEU A 192 -6.64 -1.83 -11.35
CA LEU A 192 -5.83 -1.25 -10.27
C LEU A 192 -5.51 0.24 -10.50
N MET A 193 -5.09 0.62 -11.71
CA MET A 193 -4.80 2.02 -12.03
C MET A 193 -6.04 2.91 -11.95
N ARG A 194 -7.19 2.43 -12.44
CA ARG A 194 -8.47 3.15 -12.32
C ARG A 194 -8.84 3.36 -10.85
N ARG A 195 -8.73 2.31 -10.04
CA ARG A 195 -9.01 2.42 -8.61
C ARG A 195 -8.11 3.44 -7.92
N LEU A 196 -6.80 3.38 -8.18
CA LEU A 196 -5.85 4.34 -7.62
C LEU A 196 -6.17 5.79 -8.05
N ALA A 197 -6.61 6.00 -9.29
CA ALA A 197 -7.03 7.32 -9.77
C ALA A 197 -8.28 7.83 -9.03
N VAL A 198 -9.27 6.97 -8.76
CA VAL A 198 -10.47 7.32 -7.97
C VAL A 198 -10.08 7.73 -6.55
N VAL A 199 -9.27 6.90 -5.87
CA VAL A 199 -8.80 7.19 -4.50
C VAL A 199 -8.00 8.49 -4.45
N GLN A 200 -7.13 8.72 -5.44
CA GLN A 200 -6.34 9.95 -5.54
C GLN A 200 -7.21 11.19 -5.76
N SER A 201 -8.27 11.07 -6.55
CA SER A 201 -9.21 12.17 -6.82
C SER A 201 -9.99 12.56 -5.57
N SER A 202 -10.51 11.56 -4.84
CA SER A 202 -11.15 11.76 -3.53
C SER A 202 -10.23 12.42 -2.49
N LEU A 203 -8.94 12.09 -2.51
CA LEU A 203 -7.94 12.74 -1.65
C LEU A 203 -7.74 14.22 -2.02
N ARG A 204 -7.67 14.53 -3.31
CA ARG A 204 -7.49 15.88 -3.81
C ARG A 204 -8.67 16.77 -3.45
N GLU A 205 -9.90 16.27 -3.60
CA GLU A 205 -11.13 16.97 -3.20
C GLU A 205 -11.15 17.30 -1.70
N ARG A 206 -10.53 16.45 -0.88
CA ARG A 206 -10.34 16.67 0.56
C ARG A 206 -9.11 17.54 0.90
N GLY A 207 -8.48 18.16 -0.09
CA GLY A 207 -7.30 19.02 0.10
C GLY A 207 -6.02 18.27 0.47
N VAL A 208 -5.95 16.96 0.23
CA VAL A 208 -4.78 16.14 0.51
C VAL A 208 -3.92 16.04 -0.74
N LEU A 209 -2.70 16.59 -0.69
CA LEU A 209 -1.74 16.45 -1.77
C LEU A 209 -1.28 14.99 -1.87
N ALA A 210 -1.75 14.30 -2.90
CA ALA A 210 -1.48 12.88 -3.16
C ALA A 210 0.02 12.54 -3.26
N SER A 211 0.86 13.50 -3.66
CA SER A 211 2.32 13.32 -3.75
C SER A 211 2.96 12.93 -2.41
N ARG A 212 2.34 13.23 -1.26
CA ARG A 212 2.80 12.79 0.06
C ARG A 212 2.45 11.34 0.41
N ILE A 213 1.50 10.73 -0.29
CA ILE A 213 1.01 9.37 0.02
C ILE A 213 1.65 8.35 -0.92
N THR A 214 1.87 8.70 -2.20
CA THR A 214 2.32 7.76 -3.23
C THR A 214 3.84 7.61 -3.35
N LEU A 215 4.63 8.66 -3.08
CA LEU A 215 6.05 8.67 -3.45
C LEU A 215 7.04 8.61 -2.27
N SER A 216 6.70 9.12 -1.09
CA SER A 216 7.70 9.26 -0.04
C SER A 216 7.78 8.06 0.90
N GLY A 217 6.72 7.25 1.03
CA GLY A 217 6.66 6.31 2.16
C GLY A 217 6.76 7.04 3.51
N GLU A 218 6.45 8.35 3.55
CA GLU A 218 6.43 9.10 4.79
C GLU A 218 5.29 8.60 5.67
N ARG A 219 5.71 7.78 6.63
CA ARG A 219 5.13 7.48 7.93
C ARG A 219 3.70 8.00 8.12
N ARG A 220 2.76 7.06 7.89
CA ARG A 220 1.43 6.98 8.49
C ARG A 220 0.34 7.83 7.80
N PRO A 221 -0.34 7.30 6.76
CA PRO A 221 -1.53 7.93 6.18
C PRO A 221 -2.58 8.29 7.24
N GLU A 222 -2.70 7.53 8.31
CA GLU A 222 -3.54 7.82 9.48
C GLU A 222 -3.14 9.10 10.22
N ARG A 223 -1.85 9.46 10.26
CA ARG A 223 -1.39 10.74 10.83
C ARG A 223 -1.72 11.90 9.91
N VAL A 224 -1.69 11.68 8.59
CA VAL A 224 -2.12 12.66 7.60
C VAL A 224 -3.63 12.88 7.73
N VAL A 225 -4.42 11.81 7.71
CA VAL A 225 -5.88 11.83 7.92
C VAL A 225 -6.25 12.47 9.26
N ALA A 226 -5.62 12.08 10.37
CA ALA A 226 -5.87 12.68 11.68
C ALA A 226 -5.43 14.15 11.79
N ARG A 227 -4.39 14.57 11.05
CA ARG A 227 -3.99 15.98 10.98
C ARG A 227 -4.99 16.80 10.17
N LEU A 228 -5.56 16.22 9.12
CA LEU A 228 -6.57 16.87 8.28
C LEU A 228 -7.92 16.98 9.01
N ALA A 229 -8.36 15.91 9.69
CA ALA A 229 -9.55 15.94 10.54
C ALA A 229 -9.46 17.08 11.57
N ARG A 230 -8.32 17.19 12.28
CA ARG A 230 -8.08 18.30 13.23
C ARG A 230 -8.10 19.68 12.58
N ARG A 231 -7.57 19.84 11.37
CA ARG A 231 -7.64 21.12 10.64
C ARG A 231 -9.07 21.49 10.23
N GLN A 232 -9.86 20.50 9.85
CA GLN A 232 -11.26 20.69 9.48
C GLN A 232 -12.11 21.08 10.70
N GLU A 233 -11.87 20.46 11.86
CA GLU A 233 -12.47 20.85 13.15
C GLU A 233 -12.12 22.28 13.55
N VAL A 234 -10.84 22.68 13.43
CA VAL A 234 -10.40 24.05 13.73
C VAL A 234 -11.02 25.07 12.77
N SER A 235 -11.08 24.76 11.47
CA SER A 235 -11.67 25.64 10.45
C SER A 235 -13.19 25.80 10.65
N SER A 236 -13.89 24.70 10.97
CA SER A 236 -15.34 24.74 11.24
C SER A 236 -15.68 25.39 12.58
N GLY A 237 -14.81 25.26 13.60
CA GLY A 237 -14.90 26.02 14.85
C GLY A 237 -14.69 27.52 14.65
N ALA A 238 -13.68 27.91 13.86
CA ALA A 238 -13.41 29.31 13.53
C ALA A 238 -14.56 29.94 12.72
N ALA A 239 -15.14 29.21 11.77
CA ALA A 239 -16.31 29.66 11.02
C ALA A 239 -17.55 29.84 11.93
N ARG A 240 -17.74 28.95 12.92
CA ARG A 240 -18.82 29.08 13.92
C ARG A 240 -18.62 30.27 14.86
N ALA A 241 -17.38 30.55 15.26
CA ALA A 241 -17.06 31.71 16.09
C ALA A 241 -17.26 33.04 15.34
N ALA A 242 -16.98 33.08 14.03
CA ALA A 242 -17.23 34.25 13.20
C ALA A 242 -18.72 34.49 12.93
N ALA A 243 -19.54 33.43 12.93
CA ALA A 243 -20.99 33.49 12.76
C ALA A 243 -21.77 33.74 14.06
N ALA A 244 -21.10 33.75 15.22
CA ALA A 244 -21.74 34.12 16.47
C ALA A 244 -22.18 35.60 16.38
N PRO A 245 -23.46 35.92 16.70
CA PRO A 245 -23.93 37.29 16.64
C PRO A 245 -23.07 38.14 17.57
N ARG A 246 -22.40 39.14 17.02
CA ARG A 246 -21.74 40.16 17.83
C ARG A 246 -22.85 40.82 18.63
N VAL A 247 -22.90 40.52 19.93
CA VAL A 247 -23.67 41.29 20.89
C VAL A 247 -23.02 42.67 20.89
N THR A 248 -23.51 43.55 20.02
CA THR A 248 -23.19 44.97 20.08
C THR A 248 -23.84 45.47 21.35
N ASP A 249 -23.03 45.67 22.38
CA ASP A 249 -23.43 46.35 23.60
C ASP A 249 -23.81 47.79 23.23
N GLU A 250 -25.08 47.99 22.93
CA GLU A 250 -25.69 49.28 22.55
C GLU A 250 -25.99 50.14 23.80
N SER A 251 -25.41 49.84 24.96
CA SER A 251 -25.64 50.61 26.20
C SER A 251 -24.74 51.84 26.37
N SER A 252 -23.82 52.10 25.45
CA SER A 252 -22.89 53.25 25.51
C SER A 252 -23.19 54.35 24.49
N ARG A 253 -24.43 54.86 24.48
CA ARG A 253 -24.77 56.12 23.79
C ARG A 253 -24.89 57.25 24.83
N PRO A 254 -23.98 58.24 24.85
CA PRO A 254 -24.15 59.40 25.71
C PRO A 254 -25.28 60.29 25.17
N GLU A 255 -26.44 60.24 25.83
CA GLU A 255 -27.46 61.28 25.73
C GLU A 255 -26.94 62.56 26.39
N GLY A 256 -26.79 63.65 25.64
CA GLY A 256 -26.52 64.93 26.28
C GLY A 256 -25.96 66.02 25.39
N LEU A 257 -26.65 66.40 24.31
CA LEU A 257 -26.41 67.69 23.64
C LEU A 257 -27.71 68.24 23.08
N ALA A 258 -28.54 68.81 23.96
CA ALA A 258 -29.61 69.73 23.58
C ALA A 258 -29.94 70.67 24.74
N ARG A 259 -29.55 71.94 24.61
CA ARG A 259 -30.37 73.14 24.90
C ARG A 259 -29.52 74.40 24.73
N ARG A 260 -29.76 75.09 23.61
CA ARG A 260 -29.33 76.48 23.36
C ARG A 260 -30.55 77.22 22.83
N ALA A 261 -31.05 78.16 23.64
CA ALA A 261 -32.03 79.23 23.42
C ALA A 261 -32.58 79.55 24.84
N VAL A 262 -32.66 80.77 25.38
CA VAL A 262 -33.21 82.04 24.89
C VAL A 262 -32.75 83.17 25.84
N GLU A 263 -32.38 84.32 25.26
CA GLU A 263 -32.49 85.76 25.61
C GLU A 263 -32.50 86.33 27.06
N GLY A 264 -31.93 87.55 27.18
CA GLY A 264 -32.51 88.68 27.93
C GLY A 264 -31.67 89.34 29.03
N ASP A 265 -30.84 90.34 28.70
CA ASP A 265 -30.96 91.80 29.03
C ASP A 265 -29.67 92.56 28.63
#